data_AF-Q8GUW0-F1
#
_entry.id   AF-Q8GUW0-F1
#
_cell.length_a   1.000
_cell.length_b   1.000
_cell.length_c   1.000
_cell.angle_alpha   90.00
_cell.angle_beta   90.00
_cell.angle_gamma   90.00
#
_symmetry.space_group_name_H-M   'P 1'
#
loop_
_entity.id
_entity.type
_entity.pdbx_description
1 polymer ?
#
loop_
_entity_poly.entity_id
_entity_poly.type
_entity_poly.pdbx_seq_one_letter_code
_entity_poly.pdbx_strand_id
1 'polypeptide(L)' 'FKADLPGIKKDEVKVEIEDDRVLQISGERSVEKEDRNDTWHRVERSSGKFLRRFKLPENARTDQVKAGM' A
#
# COMPACT_ATOMS: atom_id res chain seq x y z
N PHE A 1 9.92 -1.15 -9.18
CA PHE A 1 8.49 -1.32 -8.91
C PHE A 1 7.80 0.03 -8.93
N LYS A 2 6.53 0.10 -9.34
CA LYS A 2 5.64 1.27 -9.21
C LYS A 2 4.27 0.74 -8.76
N ALA A 3 3.55 1.52 -7.94
CA ALA A 3 2.24 1.13 -7.43
C ALA A 3 1.33 2.36 -7.37
N ASP A 4 0.08 2.19 -7.80
CA ASP A 4 -0.95 3.22 -7.69
C ASP A 4 -1.59 3.15 -6.31
N LEU A 5 -1.28 4.11 -5.44
CA LEU A 5 -1.79 4.21 -4.08
C LEU A 5 -2.52 5.56 -3.85
N PRO A 6 -3.56 5.89 -4.63
CA PRO A 6 -4.19 7.20 -4.55
C PRO A 6 -4.93 7.37 -3.23
N GLY A 7 -4.82 8.55 -2.60
CA GLY A 7 -5.54 8.89 -1.37
C GLY A 7 -5.05 8.15 -0.13
N ILE A 8 -3.79 7.69 -0.13
CA ILE A 8 -3.13 7.04 1.00
C ILE A 8 -1.93 7.89 1.38
N LYS A 9 -1.75 8.13 2.67
CA LYS A 9 -0.60 8.91 3.16
C LYS A 9 0.64 8.04 3.23
N LYS A 10 1.82 8.66 3.20
CA LYS A 10 3.10 7.94 3.23
C LYS A 10 3.28 7.08 4.48
N ASP A 11 2.80 7.55 5.63
CA ASP A 11 2.82 6.86 6.92
C ASP A 11 1.85 5.68 7.02
N GLU A 12 0.88 5.58 6.10
CA GLU A 12 -0.07 4.47 6.00
C GLU A 12 0.43 3.34 5.07
N VAL A 13 1.63 3.49 4.50
CA VAL A 13 2.26 2.51 3.62
C VAL A 13 3.52 1.94 4.26
N LYS A 14 3.56 0.61 4.34
CA LYS A 14 4.69 -0.15 4.86
C LYS A 14 5.39 -0.88 3.71
N VAL A 15 6.70 -0.69 3.61
CA VAL A 15 7.55 -1.34 2.62
C VAL A 15 8.67 -2.07 3.34
N GLU A 16 8.71 -3.40 3.20
CA GLU A 16 9.63 -4.27 3.94
C GLU A 16 10.19 -5.37 3.06
N ILE A 17 11.36 -5.90 3.44
CA ILE A 17 11.87 -7.16 2.93
C ILE A 17 11.65 -8.21 4.01
N GLU A 18 10.80 -9.19 3.71
CA GLU A 18 10.58 -10.36 4.56
C GLU A 18 11.61 -11.46 4.27
N ASP A 19 11.48 -12.58 4.99
CA ASP A 19 12.28 -13.77 4.80
C ASP A 19 12.35 -14.18 3.33
N ASP A 20 13.48 -14.77 2.96
CA ASP A 20 13.70 -15.29 1.62
C ASP A 20 13.57 -14.19 0.54
N ARG A 21 14.00 -12.96 0.85
CA ARG A 21 14.09 -11.82 -0.10
C ARG A 21 12.75 -11.44 -0.73
N VAL A 22 11.67 -11.48 0.04
CA VAL A 22 10.34 -11.08 -0.44
C VAL A 22 10.09 -9.61 -0.14
N LEU A 23 9.99 -8.78 -1.19
CA LEU A 23 9.53 -7.40 -1.07
C LEU A 23 8.02 -7.38 -0.82
N GLN A 24 7.64 -6.86 0.35
CA GLN A 24 6.26 -6.65 0.74
C GLN A 24 5.91 -5.16 0.71
N ILE A 25 4.81 -4.83 0.06
CA ILE A 25 4.19 -3.50 0.06
C ILE A 25 2.78 -3.66 0.62
N SER A 26 2.51 -3.08 1.78
CA SER A 26 1.25 -3.20 2.48
C SER A 26 0.77 -1.86 3.01
N GLY A 27 -0.52 -1.80 3.35
CA GLY A 27 -1.14 -0.62 3.94
C GLY A 27 -2.65 -0.78 3.99
N GLU A 28 -3.33 0.29 4.42
CA GLU A 28 -4.78 0.32 4.53
C GLU A 28 -5.34 1.58 3.88
N ARG A 29 -6.36 1.40 3.05
CA ARG A 29 -7.10 2.48 2.45
C ARG A 29 -8.33 2.77 3.30
N SER A 30 -8.31 3.89 4.01
CA SER A 30 -9.45 4.34 4.79
C SER A 30 -10.60 4.80 3.89
N VAL A 31 -11.84 4.59 4.35
CA VAL A 31 -13.02 5.27 3.79
C VAL A 31 -13.07 6.66 4.43
N GLU A 32 -13.38 7.70 3.65
CA GLU A 32 -13.69 9.01 4.22
C GLU A 32 -14.85 8.86 5.21
N LYS A 33 -14.71 9.42 6.42
CA LYS A 33 -15.76 9.33 7.44
C LYS A 33 -17.01 10.05 6.94
N GLU A 34 -18.12 9.32 6.88
CA GLU A 34 -19.44 9.86 6.59
C GLU A 34 -19.90 10.77 7.74
N ASP A 35 -20.27 12.01 7.42
CA ASP A 35 -21.08 12.81 8.34
C ASP A 35 -22.55 12.39 8.24
N ARG A 36 -23.31 12.48 9.33
CA ARG A 36 -24.71 12.01 9.38
C ARG A 36 -25.65 12.73 8.39
N ASN A 37 -25.20 13.82 7.77
CA ASN A 37 -25.96 14.59 6.79
C ASN A 37 -25.52 14.31 5.33
N ASP A 38 -24.55 13.44 5.09
CA ASP A 38 -24.07 13.15 3.75
C ASP A 38 -24.94 12.12 3.04
N THR A 39 -25.38 12.42 1.81
CA THR A 39 -26.12 11.49 0.97
C THR A 39 -25.23 10.99 -0.16
N TRP A 40 -24.93 9.70 -0.15
CA TRP A 40 -24.15 9.04 -1.20
C TRP A 40 -25.05 8.51 -2.30
N HIS A 41 -24.88 8.99 -3.52
CA HIS A 41 -25.57 8.44 -4.69
C HIS A 41 -24.83 7.23 -5.28
N ARG A 42 -23.50 7.15 -5.11
CA ARG A 42 -22.66 6.08 -5.64
C ARG A 42 -21.33 5.97 -4.91
N VAL A 43 -20.91 4.74 -4.61
CA VAL A 43 -19.57 4.41 -4.08
C VAL A 43 -18.96 3.31 -4.94
N GLU A 44 -17.82 3.60 -5.56
CA GLU A 44 -17.12 2.65 -6.46
C GLU A 44 -15.68 2.35 -6.01
N ARG A 45 -15.10 3.22 -5.18
CA ARG A 45 -13.73 3.04 -4.69
C ARG A 45 -13.73 2.00 -3.59
N SER A 46 -12.85 1.02 -3.71
CA SER A 46 -12.61 0.05 -2.65
C SER A 46 -11.91 0.70 -1.47
N SER A 47 -12.16 0.14 -0.29
CA SER A 47 -11.46 0.46 0.95
C SER A 47 -10.95 -0.81 1.62
N GLY A 48 -10.12 -0.65 2.64
CA GLY A 48 -9.53 -1.74 3.41
C GLY A 48 -8.07 -2.00 3.08
N LYS A 49 -7.59 -3.13 3.58
CA LYS A 49 -6.17 -3.49 3.57
C LYS A 49 -5.72 -4.00 2.21
N PHE A 50 -4.52 -3.62 1.80
CA PHE A 50 -3.87 -4.15 0.61
C PHE A 50 -2.53 -4.78 0.96
N LEU A 51 -2.16 -5.79 0.17
CA LEU A 51 -0.89 -6.51 0.30
C LEU A 51 -0.41 -6.91 -1.09
N ARG A 52 0.83 -6.55 -1.43
CA ARG A 52 1.52 -7.06 -2.60
C ARG A 52 2.89 -7.59 -2.21
N ARG A 53 3.23 -8.79 -2.70
CA ARG A 53 4.50 -9.46 -2.43
C ARG A 53 5.20 -9.81 -3.73
N PHE A 54 6.50 -9.53 -3.79
CA PHE A 54 7.35 -9.82 -4.95
C PHE A 54 8.61 -10.52 -4.48
N LYS A 55 8.89 -11.68 -5.07
CA LYS A 55 10.15 -12.37 -4.84
C LYS A 55 11.27 -11.62 -5.56
N LEU A 56 12.29 -11.19 -4.83
CA LEU A 56 13.45 -10.55 -5.44
C LEU A 56 14.45 -11.60 -5.96
N PRO A 57 15.20 -11.27 -7.02
CA PRO A 57 16.30 -12.11 -7.51
C PRO A 57 17.37 -12.34 -6.44
N GLU A 58 18.18 -13.37 -6.65
CA GLU A 58 19.14 -13.77 -5.63
C GLU A 58 20.23 -12.76 -5.33
N ASN A 59 20.60 -11.99 -6.35
CA ASN A 59 21.64 -10.98 -6.33
C ASN A 59 21.12 -9.57 -6.00
N ALA A 60 19.88 -9.44 -5.52
CA ALA A 60 19.33 -8.16 -5.11
C ALA A 60 20.01 -7.63 -3.84
N ARG A 61 20.39 -6.35 -3.84
CA ARG A 61 20.92 -5.65 -2.66
C ARG A 61 19.78 -5.20 -1.76
N THR A 62 19.31 -6.09 -0.89
CA THR A 62 18.15 -5.86 -0.01
C THR A 62 18.40 -4.77 1.04
N ASP A 63 19.65 -4.56 1.43
CA ASP A 63 20.12 -3.52 2.34
C ASP A 63 20.03 -2.09 1.76
N GLN A 64 19.92 -1.96 0.43
CA GLN A 64 19.93 -0.67 -0.28
C GLN A 64 18.56 -0.30 -0.88
N VAL A 65 17.50 -0.98 -0.44
CA VAL A 65 16.14 -0.71 -0.92
C VAL A 65 15.70 0.69 -0.50
N LYS A 66 15.17 1.45 -1.45
CA LYS A 66 14.61 2.79 -1.24
C LYS A 66 13.17 2.82 -1.70
N ALA A 67 12.34 3.54 -0.95
CA ALA A 67 10.95 3.81 -1.31
C ALA A 67 10.70 5.31 -1.29
N GLY A 68 9.92 5.78 -2.27
CA GLY A 68 9.44 7.15 -2.38
C GLY A 68 7.99 7.12 -2.87
N MET A 69 7.20 8.07 -2.38
CA MET A 69 5.81 8.28 -2.76
C MET A 69 5.67 9.69 -3.33
#